data_AF-A0A1G1RPW9-F1
#
_entry.id   AF-A0A1G1RPW9-F1
#
_cell.length_a   1.000
_cell.length_b   1.000
_cell.length_c   1.000
_cell.angle_alpha   90.00
_cell.angle_beta   90.00
_cell.angle_gamma   90.00
#
_symmetry.space_group_name_H-M   'P 1'
#
loop_
_entity.id
_entity.type
_entity.pdbx_description
1 polymer ?
#
loop_
_entity_poly.entity_id
_entity_poly.type
_entity_poly.pdbx_seq_one_letter_code
_entity_poly.pdbx_strand_id
1 'polypeptide(L)' 'MKTIISRVGEGSKIVLMGDPDQIDHPYLDAVSNGLTYVVEKFKDEQISGHVTLEKGERSLLARLAADLL' A
#
# COMPACT_ATOMS: atom_id res chain seq x y z
N MET A 1 -10.74 -2.87 -2.49
CA MET A 1 -9.66 -3.68 -3.09
C MET A 1 -10.09 -5.04 -3.62
N LYS A 2 -10.79 -5.89 -2.85
CA LYS A 2 -11.26 -7.22 -3.30
C LYS A 2 -11.84 -7.23 -4.72
N THR A 3 -12.75 -6.30 -5.03
CA THR A 3 -13.42 -6.20 -6.34
C THR A 3 -12.47 -6.01 -7.51
N ILE A 4 -11.36 -5.29 -7.31
CA ILE A 4 -10.37 -5.03 -8.37
C ILE A 4 -9.52 -6.30 -8.56
N ILE A 5 -9.04 -6.86 -7.45
CA ILE A 5 -8.20 -8.08 -7.47
C ILE A 5 -8.95 -9.26 -8.08
N SER A 6 -10.22 -9.45 -7.75
CA SER A 6 -11.03 -10.57 -8.26
C SER A 6 -11.46 -10.41 -9.73
N ARG A 7 -11.11 -9.31 -10.39
CA ARG A 7 -11.48 -9.01 -11.78
C ARG A 7 -10.27 -8.77 -12.68
N VAL A 8 -9.06 -9.09 -12.22
CA VAL A 8 -7.86 -8.96 -13.04
C VAL A 8 -7.93 -9.94 -14.21
N GLY A 9 -7.60 -9.47 -15.42
CA GLY A 9 -7.56 -10.30 -16.61
C GLY A 9 -6.31 -11.17 -16.67
N GLU A 10 -6.35 -12.22 -17.50
CA GLU A 10 -5.19 -13.04 -17.81
C GLU A 10 -4.04 -12.17 -18.39
N GLY A 11 -2.79 -12.53 -18.09
CA GLY A 11 -1.61 -11.79 -18.55
C GLY A 11 -1.40 -10.42 -17.90
N SER A 12 -2.23 -10.03 -16.91
CA SER A 12 -2.11 -8.76 -16.21
C SER A 12 -1.48 -8.91 -14.83
N LYS A 13 -0.86 -7.84 -14.32
CA LYS A 13 -0.39 -7.73 -12.93
C LYS A 13 -1.05 -6.54 -12.25
N ILE A 14 -1.34 -6.69 -10.96
CA ILE A 14 -1.72 -5.59 -10.08
C ILE A 14 -0.52 -5.28 -9.19
N VAL A 15 -0.17 -4.00 -9.11
CA VAL A 15 0.82 -3.50 -8.15
C VAL A 15 0.09 -2.51 -7.25
N LEU A 16 0.04 -2.81 -5.96
CA LEU A 16 -0.51 -1.94 -4.94
C LEU A 16 0.65 -1.23 -4.23
N MET A 17 0.58 0.09 -4.16
CA MET A 17 1.55 0.92 -3.43
C MET A 17 0.81 1.89 -2.52
N GLY A 18 1.38 2.18 -1.37
CA GLY A 18 0.83 3.09 -0.39
C GLY A 18 1.71 3.09 0.86
N ASP A 19 1.40 4.02 1.76
CA ASP A 19 2.02 4.11 3.07
C ASP A 19 1.01 3.58 4.11
N PRO A 20 1.28 2.43 4.77
CA PRO A 20 0.39 1.88 5.78
C PRO A 20 0.15 2.81 6.98
N ASP A 21 1.09 3.71 7.25
CA ASP A 21 1.05 4.63 8.39
C ASP A 21 0.32 5.94 8.04
N GLN A 22 0.03 6.17 6.76
CA GLN A 22 -0.78 7.31 6.33
C GLN A 22 -2.27 7.02 6.55
N ILE A 23 -2.72 7.25 7.78
CA ILE A 23 -4.10 7.02 8.22
C ILE A 23 -4.80 8.36 8.37
N ASP A 24 -5.69 8.68 7.43
CA ASP A 24 -6.48 9.91 7.40
C ASP A 24 -7.94 9.71 7.82
N HIS A 25 -8.36 8.47 8.11
CA HIS A 25 -9.73 8.14 8.46
C HIS A 25 -9.86 7.63 9.91
N PRO A 26 -10.80 8.15 10.71
CA PRO A 26 -10.96 7.78 12.14
C PRO A 26 -11.35 6.30 12.42
N TYR A 27 -11.58 5.49 11.39
CA TYR A 27 -11.97 4.08 11.52
C TYR A 27 -10.99 3.11 10.85
N LEU A 28 -9.86 3.62 10.36
CA LEU A 28 -8.78 2.81 9.80
C LEU A 28 -7.60 2.85 10.76
N ASP A 29 -6.95 1.71 10.95
CA ASP A 29 -5.64 1.62 11.58
C ASP A 29 -4.63 1.01 10.59
N ALA A 30 -3.34 1.02 10.95
CA ALA A 30 -2.26 0.53 10.08
C ALA A 30 -2.41 -0.96 9.72
N VAL A 31 -3.20 -1.70 10.50
CA VAL A 31 -3.45 -3.14 10.35
C VAL A 31 -4.73 -3.40 9.55
N SER A 32 -5.68 -2.46 9.57
CA SER A 32 -7.00 -2.57 8.94
C SER A 32 -7.09 -1.83 7.61
N ASN A 33 -6.03 -1.15 7.17
CA ASN A 33 -6.01 -0.53 5.85
C ASN A 33 -6.03 -1.61 4.74
N GLY A 34 -6.47 -1.19 3.55
CA GLY A 34 -6.61 -2.11 2.42
C GLY A 34 -5.30 -2.83 2.06
N LEU A 35 -4.16 -2.12 2.10
CA LEU A 35 -2.84 -2.65 1.75
C LEU A 35 -2.43 -3.78 2.69
N THR A 36 -2.40 -3.52 4.00
CA THR A 36 -1.99 -4.51 5.02
C THR A 36 -2.91 -5.72 4.99
N TYR A 37 -4.22 -5.51 4.82
CA TYR A 37 -5.18 -6.61 4.71
C TYR A 37 -4.88 -7.53 3.52
N VAL A 38 -4.52 -6.98 2.35
CA VAL A 38 -4.22 -7.81 1.18
C VAL A 38 -2.88 -8.52 1.30
N VAL A 39 -1.85 -7.87 1.84
CA VAL A 39 -0.57 -8.53 2.13
C VAL A 39 -0.79 -9.72 3.05
N GLU A 40 -1.51 -9.55 4.16
CA GLU A 40 -1.77 -10.63 5.11
C GLU A 40 -2.56 -11.81 4.53
N LYS A 41 -3.47 -11.56 3.58
CA LYS A 41 -4.26 -12.62 2.93
C LYS A 41 -3.52 -13.33 1.81
N PHE A 42 -2.51 -12.72 1.21
CA PHE A 42 -1.81 -13.26 0.04
C PHE A 42 -0.36 -13.65 0.30
N LYS A 43 0.24 -13.30 1.44
CA LYS A 43 1.69 -13.52 1.72
C LYS A 43 2.17 -14.96 1.57
N ASP A 44 1.29 -15.94 1.76
CA ASP A 44 1.59 -17.37 1.61
C ASP A 44 1.26 -17.92 0.20
N GLU A 45 0.63 -17.11 -0.66
CA GLU A 45 0.30 -17.47 -2.04
C GLU A 45 1.50 -17.26 -2.97
N GLN A 46 1.89 -18.30 -3.71
CA GLN A 46 3.07 -18.29 -4.59
C GLN A 46 3.01 -17.25 -5.73
N ILE A 47 1.80 -16.82 -6.11
CA ILE A 47 1.58 -15.80 -7.14
C ILE A 47 1.83 -14.37 -6.63
N SER A 48 1.91 -14.18 -5.31
CA SER A 48 2.07 -12.86 -4.71
C SER A 48 3.53 -12.56 -4.37
N GLY A 49 3.84 -11.27 -4.26
CA GLY A 49 5.08 -10.77 -3.70
C GLY A 49 4.81 -9.46 -2.99
N HIS A 50 5.48 -9.22 -1.86
CA HIS A 50 5.40 -7.97 -1.13
C HIS A 50 6.81 -7.45 -0.85
N VAL A 51 6.97 -6.14 -0.91
CA VAL A 51 8.24 -5.47 -0.63
C VAL A 51 7.91 -4.24 0.21
N THR A 52 8.57 -4.14 1.36
CA THR A 52 8.51 -2.94 2.20
C THR A 52 9.67 -2.04 1.84
N LEU A 53 9.38 -0.79 1.49
CA LEU A 53 10.41 0.22 1.25
C LEU A 53 10.68 0.96 2.56
N GLU A 54 11.86 0.73 3.15
CA GLU A 54 12.22 1.32 4.45
C GLU A 54 12.55 2.82 4.38
N LYS A 55 12.87 3.33 3.18
CA LYS A 55 13.25 4.72 2.98
C LYS A 55 12.56 5.31 1.76
N GLY A 56 11.84 6.41 1.98
CA GLY A 56 11.32 7.26 0.91
C GLY A 56 12.32 8.37 0.55
N GLU A 57 12.45 8.64 -0.75
CA GLU A 57 13.16 9.83 -1.24
C GLU A 57 12.14 10.94 -1.49
N ARG A 58 12.42 12.14 -0.97
CA ARG A 58 11.57 13.32 -1.15
C ARG A 58 12.38 14.42 -1.82
N SER A 59 11.76 15.12 -2.77
CA SER A 59 12.34 16.34 -3.31
C SER A 59 12.48 17.40 -2.21
N LEU A 60 13.34 18.41 -2.44
CA LEU A 60 13.50 19.51 -1.49
C LEU A 60 12.15 20.17 -1.15
N LEU A 61 11.30 20.39 -2.16
CA LEU A 61 9.97 20.96 -1.99
C LEU A 61 9.07 20.07 -1.12
N ALA A 62 9.04 18.76 -1.40
CA ALA A 62 8.20 17.82 -0.64
C ALA A 62 8.65 17.69 0.82
N ARG A 63 9.96 17.77 1.07
CA ARG A 63 10.50 17.79 2.42
C ARG A 63 10.10 19.08 3.16
N LEU A 64 10.27 20.23 2.53
CA LEU A 64 9.90 21.52 3.11
C LEU A 64 8.40 21.59 3.41
N ALA A 65 7.55 21.06 2.53
CA ALA A 65 6.10 21.02 2.76
C ALA A 65 5.72 20.17 3.99
N ALA A 66 6.35 19.01 4.18
CA ALA A 66 6.09 18.13 5.33
C ALA A 66 6.57 18.71 6.67
N ASP A 67 7.60 19.56 6.66
CA ASP A 67 8.09 20.22 7.87
C ASP A 67 7.24 21.44 8.26
N LEU A 68 6.53 22.07 7.30
CA LEU A 68 5.77 23.31 7.49
C LEU A 68 4.26 23.12 7.64
N LEU A 69 3.70 21.98 7.21
CA LEU A 69 2.26 21.68 7.20
C LEU A 69 1.97 20.42 8.01
#